data_AF-A0A3D1AUD3-F1
#
_entry.id   AF-A0A3D1AUD3-F1
#
_cell.length_a   1.000
_cell.length_b   1.000
_cell.length_c   1.000
_cell.angle_alpha   90.00
_cell.angle_beta   90.00
_cell.angle_gamma   90.00
#
_symmetry.space_group_name_H-M   'P 1'
#
loop_
_entity.id
_entity.type
_entity.pdbx_description
1 polymer ?
#
loop_
_entity_poly.entity_id
_entity_poly.type
_entity_poly.pdbx_seq_one_letter_code
_entity_poly.pdbx_strand_id
1 'polypeptide(L)'
;MIKSEAQRDRTLAQIDGFRQALAKVEQETSGKRAAVLAASYQSMLRDLEDQVREYDGLKSGELALPKVERLDEVAPFITRIRIAKGISQTELGRRLGVSKQVISRYEESDYQTVGMAKLQEILDAMGAKALVTLSA
;
A
#
# COMPACT_ATOMS: atom_id res chain seq x y z
N MET A 1 -0.51 -0.78 -4.15
CA MET A 1 -0.88 -0.41 -2.77
C MET A 1 0.03 0.70 -2.27
N ILE A 2 -0.56 1.74 -1.68
CA ILE A 2 0.15 2.79 -0.95
C ILE A 2 0.68 2.21 0.36
N LYS A 3 1.97 2.42 0.65
CA LYS A 3 2.66 1.83 1.81
C LYS A 3 2.97 2.86 2.90
N SER A 4 2.84 4.16 2.61
CA SER A 4 3.21 5.22 3.57
C SER A 4 2.33 6.46 3.43
N GLU A 5 2.30 7.27 4.48
CA GLU A 5 1.61 8.57 4.52
C GLU A 5 2.14 9.51 3.43
N ALA A 6 3.46 9.57 3.26
CA ALA A 6 4.07 10.35 2.17
C ALA A 6 3.72 9.85 0.75
N GLN A 7 3.38 8.57 0.58
CA GLN A 7 2.84 8.08 -0.70
C GLN A 7 1.36 8.47 -0.83
N ARG A 8 0.57 8.34 0.23
CA ARG A 8 -0.83 8.77 0.28
C ARG A 8 -1.00 10.25 -0.09
N ASP A 9 -0.23 11.14 0.52
CA ASP A 9 -0.34 12.58 0.27
C ASP A 9 0.03 12.94 -1.17
N ARG A 10 1.04 12.27 -1.74
CA ARG A 10 1.39 12.41 -3.16
C ARG A 10 0.27 11.89 -4.07
N THR A 11 -0.36 10.78 -3.73
CA THR A 11 -1.49 10.24 -4.49
C THR A 11 -2.70 11.16 -4.43
N LEU A 12 -3.00 11.77 -3.29
CA LEU A 12 -4.06 12.79 -3.17
C LEU A 12 -3.78 14.00 -4.07
N ALA A 13 -2.54 14.51 -4.08
CA ALA A 13 -2.17 15.60 -4.98
C ALA A 13 -2.31 15.20 -6.47
N GLN A 14 -1.99 13.94 -6.83
CA GLN A 14 -2.21 13.43 -8.18
C GLN A 14 -3.71 13.36 -8.54
N ILE A 15 -4.54 12.89 -7.62
CA ILE A 15 -6.01 12.85 -7.78
C ILE A 15 -6.53 14.25 -8.08
N ASP A 16 -6.13 15.26 -7.30
CA ASP A 16 -6.57 16.64 -7.53
C ASP A 16 -6.12 17.18 -8.88
N GLY A 17 -4.90 16.86 -9.31
CA GLY A 17 -4.41 17.18 -10.66
C GLY A 17 -5.25 16.54 -11.77
N PHE A 18 -5.61 15.27 -11.64
CA PHE A 18 -6.47 14.58 -12.61
C PHE A 18 -7.89 15.12 -12.63
N ARG A 19 -8.46 15.49 -11.47
CA ARG A 19 -9.79 16.13 -11.40
C ARG A 19 -9.80 17.47 -12.16
N GLN A 20 -8.76 18.28 -11.98
CA GLN A 20 -8.63 19.54 -12.72
C GLN A 20 -8.46 19.31 -14.23
N ALA A 21 -7.67 18.31 -14.63
CA ALA A 21 -7.49 17.96 -16.04
C ALA A 21 -8.80 17.47 -16.68
N LEU A 22 -9.56 16.62 -15.96
CA LEU A 22 -10.86 16.14 -16.41
C LEU A 22 -11.87 17.29 -16.60
N ALA A 23 -11.96 18.20 -15.63
CA ALA A 23 -12.85 19.36 -15.71
C ALA A 23 -12.54 20.23 -16.94
N LYS A 24 -11.26 20.43 -17.28
CA LYS A 24 -10.87 21.16 -18.50
C LYS A 24 -11.30 20.44 -19.77
N VAL A 25 -11.11 19.13 -19.85
CA VAL A 25 -11.53 18.34 -21.03
C VAL A 25 -13.04 18.43 -21.24
N GLU A 26 -13.82 18.38 -20.16
CA GLU A 26 -15.28 18.47 -20.20
C GLU A 26 -15.79 19.87 -20.58
N GLN A 27 -15.06 20.93 -20.22
CA GLN A 27 -15.43 22.32 -20.52
C GLN A 27 -14.97 22.79 -21.91
N GLU A 28 -13.77 22.42 -22.34
CA GLU A 28 -13.10 23.04 -23.49
C GLU A 28 -13.18 22.19 -24.76
N THR A 29 -13.52 20.90 -24.67
CA THR A 29 -13.43 19.99 -25.81
C THR A 29 -14.71 19.17 -25.99
N SER A 30 -15.26 19.21 -27.20
CA SER A 30 -16.44 18.41 -27.59
C SER A 30 -16.06 17.30 -28.59
N GLY A 31 -16.76 16.17 -28.51
CA GLY A 31 -16.66 15.09 -29.50
C GLY A 31 -15.91 13.84 -29.03
N LYS A 32 -15.81 12.85 -29.93
CA LYS A 32 -15.36 11.48 -29.61
C LYS A 32 -13.97 11.41 -28.96
N ARG A 33 -13.04 12.29 -29.34
CA ARG A 33 -11.68 12.35 -28.76
C ARG A 33 -11.69 12.84 -27.31
N ALA A 34 -12.50 13.86 -27.01
CA ALA A 34 -12.68 14.37 -25.64
C ALA A 34 -13.27 13.29 -24.72
N ALA A 35 -14.30 12.58 -25.21
CA ALA A 35 -14.93 11.50 -24.46
C ALA A 35 -13.96 10.35 -24.11
N VAL A 36 -13.10 9.95 -25.05
CA VAL A 36 -12.07 8.92 -24.81
C VAL A 36 -11.04 9.39 -23.78
N LEU A 37 -10.59 10.64 -23.87
CA LEU A 37 -9.63 11.20 -22.92
C LEU A 37 -10.23 11.31 -21.50
N ALA A 38 -11.46 11.82 -21.40
CA ALA A 38 -12.19 11.91 -20.14
C ALA A 38 -12.37 10.54 -19.49
N ALA A 39 -12.76 9.52 -20.26
CA ALA A 39 -12.88 8.14 -19.76
C ALA A 39 -11.55 7.59 -19.23
N SER A 40 -10.42 7.92 -19.88
CA SER A 40 -9.09 7.55 -19.42
C SER A 40 -8.75 8.18 -18.07
N TYR A 41 -8.96 9.49 -17.92
CA TYR A 41 -8.75 10.19 -16.64
C TYR A 41 -9.67 9.66 -15.53
N GLN A 42 -10.94 9.39 -15.84
CA GLN A 42 -11.87 8.78 -14.88
C GLN A 42 -11.40 7.40 -14.43
N SER A 43 -10.80 6.60 -15.31
CA SER A 43 -10.21 5.31 -14.91
C SER A 43 -9.02 5.48 -13.99
N MET A 44 -8.08 6.37 -14.34
CA MET A 44 -6.93 6.67 -13.49
C MET A 44 -7.34 7.21 -12.12
N LEU A 45 -8.37 8.07 -12.07
CA LEU A 45 -8.93 8.59 -10.82
C LEU A 45 -9.45 7.47 -9.94
N ARG A 46 -10.28 6.56 -10.48
CA ARG A 46 -10.78 5.41 -9.72
C ARG A 46 -9.64 4.57 -9.14
N ASP A 47 -8.62 4.26 -9.94
CA ASP A 47 -7.48 3.45 -9.50
C ASP A 47 -6.69 4.12 -8.36
N LEU A 48 -6.54 5.44 -8.39
CA LEU A 48 -5.84 6.19 -7.34
C LEU A 48 -6.71 6.35 -6.09
N GLU A 49 -8.00 6.63 -6.26
CA GLU A 49 -8.97 6.74 -5.16
C GLU A 49 -9.11 5.41 -4.41
N ASP A 50 -9.12 4.29 -5.12
CA ASP A 50 -9.19 2.96 -4.52
C ASP A 50 -7.89 2.62 -3.75
N GLN A 51 -6.73 3.04 -4.24
CA GLN A 51 -5.47 2.89 -3.49
C GLN A 51 -5.46 3.70 -2.20
N VAL A 52 -5.98 4.94 -2.23
CA VAL A 52 -6.12 5.77 -1.02
C VAL A 52 -7.10 5.14 -0.05
N ARG A 53 -8.25 4.67 -0.54
CA ARG A 53 -9.28 3.99 0.26
C ARG A 53 -8.72 2.73 0.93
N GLU A 54 -7.97 1.91 0.21
CA GLU A 54 -7.30 0.73 0.76
C GLU A 54 -6.35 1.11 1.90
N TYR A 55 -5.51 2.13 1.70
CA TYR A 55 -4.58 2.59 2.73
C TYR A 55 -5.30 3.15 3.96
N ASP A 56 -6.34 3.96 3.77
CA ASP A 56 -7.10 4.59 4.84
C ASP A 56 -7.89 3.54 5.65
N GLY A 57 -8.49 2.56 4.97
CA GLY A 57 -9.11 1.40 5.60
C GLY A 57 -8.11 0.65 6.47
N LEU A 58 -6.97 0.25 5.90
CA LEU A 58 -5.89 -0.39 6.68
C LEU A 58 -5.48 0.47 7.88
N LYS A 59 -5.24 1.77 7.68
CA LYS A 59 -4.78 2.70 8.74
C LYS A 59 -5.81 2.86 9.86
N SER A 60 -7.10 2.73 9.56
CA SER A 60 -8.19 2.72 10.55
C SER A 60 -8.31 1.40 11.33
N GLY A 61 -7.53 0.37 10.95
CA GLY A 61 -7.52 -0.94 11.58
C GLY A 61 -8.28 -2.02 10.81
N GLU A 62 -8.84 -1.71 9.64
CA GLU A 62 -9.52 -2.67 8.77
C GLU A 62 -8.49 -3.60 8.10
N LEU A 63 -8.06 -4.62 8.83
CA LEU A 63 -7.13 -5.64 8.35
C LEU A 63 -7.86 -6.98 8.14
N ALA A 64 -8.17 -7.28 6.89
CA ALA A 64 -8.56 -8.62 6.46
C ALA A 64 -7.33 -9.36 5.94
N LEU A 65 -6.95 -10.46 6.60
CA LEU A 65 -5.91 -11.39 6.14
C LEU A 65 -6.60 -12.61 5.53
N PRO A 66 -6.31 -12.97 4.27
CA PRO A 66 -6.86 -14.18 3.68
C PRO A 66 -6.20 -15.42 4.30
N LYS A 67 -6.89 -16.56 4.20
CA LYS A 67 -6.24 -17.85 4.39
C LYS A 67 -5.30 -18.09 3.21
N VAL A 68 -4.03 -18.31 3.50
CA VAL A 68 -3.00 -18.70 2.53
C VAL A 68 -2.60 -20.14 2.75
N GLU A 69 -2.23 -20.83 1.68
CA GLU A 69 -1.80 -22.23 1.74
C GLU A 69 -0.30 -22.37 1.49
N ARG A 70 0.36 -21.30 1.06
CA ARG A 70 1.81 -21.26 0.89
C ARG A 70 2.47 -20.24 1.81
N LEU A 71 3.67 -20.57 2.29
CA LEU A 71 4.42 -19.70 3.20
C LEU A 71 4.90 -18.40 2.53
N ASP A 72 5.23 -18.44 1.25
CA ASP A 72 5.69 -17.29 0.45
C ASP A 72 4.58 -16.27 0.15
N GLU A 73 3.31 -16.67 0.26
CA GLU A 73 2.15 -15.79 0.16
C GLU A 73 1.97 -14.88 1.38
N VAL A 74 2.67 -15.14 2.50
CA VAL A 74 2.52 -14.37 3.74
C VAL A 74 3.22 -13.00 3.65
N ALA A 75 4.37 -12.94 2.97
CA ALA A 75 5.26 -11.78 2.98
C ALA A 75 4.60 -10.45 2.53
N PRO A 76 3.73 -10.41 1.51
CA PRO A 76 3.01 -9.18 1.12
C PRO A 76 2.11 -8.60 2.22
N PHE A 77 1.62 -9.43 3.14
CA PHE A 77 0.73 -8.98 4.24
C PHE A 77 1.47 -8.25 5.36
N ILE A 78 2.80 -8.36 5.43
CA ILE A 78 3.61 -7.71 6.47
C ILE A 78 3.46 -6.18 6.42
N THR A 79 3.46 -5.61 5.22
CA THR A 79 3.19 -4.17 5.03
C THR A 79 1.80 -3.78 5.54
N ARG A 80 0.79 -4.59 5.25
CA ARG A 80 -0.61 -4.33 5.65
C ARG A 80 -0.76 -4.38 7.17
N ILE A 81 -0.14 -5.38 7.82
CA ILE A 81 -0.08 -5.50 9.29
C ILE A 81 0.56 -4.25 9.90
N ARG A 82 1.68 -3.78 9.33
CA ARG A 82 2.37 -2.57 9.82
C ARG A 82 1.44 -1.35 9.79
N ILE A 83 0.79 -1.12 8.65
CA ILE A 83 -0.11 0.02 8.46
C ILE A 83 -1.29 -0.06 9.44
N ALA A 84 -1.90 -1.24 9.57
CA ALA A 84 -3.02 -1.46 10.49
C ALA A 84 -2.67 -1.30 11.96
N LYS A 85 -1.41 -1.58 12.33
CA LYS A 85 -0.89 -1.29 13.67
C LYS A 85 -0.47 0.16 13.87
N GLY A 86 -0.66 1.02 12.87
CA GLY A 86 -0.29 2.43 12.91
C GLY A 86 1.23 2.69 12.96
N ILE A 87 2.06 1.68 12.72
CA ILE A 87 3.51 1.77 12.81
C ILE A 87 4.06 2.41 11.53
N SER A 88 4.86 3.47 11.64
CA SER A 88 5.52 4.08 10.47
C SER A 88 6.76 3.28 10.06
N GLN A 89 7.22 3.44 8.82
CA GLN A 89 8.50 2.83 8.38
C GLN A 89 9.68 3.30 9.23
N THR A 90 9.69 4.57 9.64
CA THR A 90 10.72 5.14 10.52
C THR A 90 10.69 4.48 11.90
N GLU A 91 9.50 4.30 12.47
CA GLU A 91 9.33 3.64 13.77
C GLU A 91 9.73 2.16 13.70
N LEU A 92 9.33 1.44 12.66
CA LEU A 92 9.76 0.05 12.46
C LEU A 92 11.28 -0.04 12.32
N GLY A 93 11.90 0.85 11.54
CA GLY A 93 13.35 0.95 11.41
C GLY A 93 14.02 1.16 12.77
N ARG A 94 13.52 2.11 13.57
CA ARG A 94 14.01 2.37 14.93
C ARG A 94 13.95 1.12 15.83
N ARG A 95 12.85 0.37 15.79
CA ARG A 95 12.68 -0.86 16.58
C ARG A 95 13.63 -1.97 16.15
N LEU A 96 14.00 -2.01 14.87
CA LEU A 96 14.91 -3.00 14.29
C LEU A 96 16.39 -2.54 14.23
N GLY A 97 16.69 -1.32 14.67
CA GLY A 97 18.04 -0.75 14.58
C GLY A 97 18.51 -0.49 13.14
N VAL A 98 17.58 -0.29 12.19
CA VAL A 98 17.88 0.00 10.77
C VAL A 98 17.25 1.30 10.30
N SER A 99 17.72 1.84 9.18
CA SER A 99 17.17 3.08 8.63
C SER A 99 15.79 2.87 7.97
N LYS A 100 15.03 3.96 7.82
CA LYS A 100 13.77 3.98 7.04
C LYS A 100 13.99 3.44 5.62
N GLN A 101 15.13 3.74 4.98
CA GLN A 101 15.45 3.30 3.63
C GLN A 101 15.56 1.77 3.53
N VAL A 102 16.06 1.10 4.58
CA VAL A 102 16.09 -0.37 4.62
C VAL A 102 14.68 -0.94 4.66
N ILE A 103 13.80 -0.38 5.50
CA ILE A 103 12.39 -0.80 5.57
C ILE A 103 11.68 -0.54 4.24
N SER A 104 11.89 0.61 3.60
CA SER A 104 11.32 0.90 2.26
C SER A 104 11.72 -0.16 1.25
N ARG A 105 13.00 -0.55 1.24
CA ARG A 105 13.52 -1.57 0.31
C ARG A 105 12.90 -2.95 0.55
N TYR A 106 12.73 -3.34 1.81
CA TYR A 106 12.02 -4.57 2.14
C TYR A 106 10.59 -4.54 1.62
N GLU A 107 9.88 -3.43 1.87
CA GLU A 107 8.51 -3.23 1.38
C GLU A 107 8.43 -3.17 -0.15
N GLU A 108 9.40 -2.58 -0.84
CA GLU A 108 9.45 -2.56 -2.32
C GLU A 108 9.50 -3.98 -2.90
N SER A 109 10.20 -4.91 -2.24
CA SER A 109 10.23 -6.33 -2.62
C SER A 109 9.10 -7.17 -2.00
N ASP A 110 8.11 -6.54 -1.36
CA ASP A 110 7.06 -7.19 -0.56
C ASP A 110 7.62 -8.25 0.41
N TYR A 111 8.79 -7.94 0.98
CA TYR A 111 9.57 -8.81 1.86
C TYR A 111 10.01 -10.16 1.27
N GLN A 112 9.81 -10.42 -0.03
CA GLN A 112 10.15 -11.69 -0.69
C GLN A 112 11.65 -12.02 -0.65
N THR A 113 12.50 -11.00 -0.52
CA THR A 113 13.96 -11.17 -0.42
C THR A 113 14.47 -11.28 1.01
N VAL A 114 13.57 -11.17 1.99
CA VAL A 114 13.92 -11.15 3.42
C VAL A 114 13.86 -12.57 3.98
N GLY A 115 14.96 -13.02 4.57
CA GLY A 115 15.03 -14.37 5.17
C GLY A 115 14.08 -14.53 6.36
N MET A 116 13.63 -15.77 6.60
CA MET A 116 12.62 -16.11 7.61
C MET A 116 12.94 -15.59 9.02
N ALA A 117 14.21 -15.69 9.46
CA ALA A 117 14.62 -15.17 10.77
C ALA A 117 14.39 -13.65 10.90
N LYS A 118 14.74 -12.89 9.85
CA LYS A 118 14.51 -11.44 9.81
C LYS A 118 13.02 -11.11 9.71
N LEU A 119 12.22 -11.91 8.99
CA LEU A 119 10.77 -11.77 8.95
C LEU A 119 10.15 -11.92 10.35
N GLN A 120 10.61 -12.90 11.11
CA GLN A 120 10.19 -13.09 12.50
C GLN A 120 10.53 -11.86 13.36
N GLU A 121 11.78 -11.36 13.28
CA GLU A 121 12.17 -10.13 13.99
C GLU A 121 11.29 -8.92 13.62
N ILE A 122 10.93 -8.78 12.34
CA ILE A 122 10.05 -7.71 11.87
C ILE A 122 8.66 -7.85 12.49
N LEU A 123 8.09 -9.06 12.53
CA LEU A 123 6.80 -9.32 13.16
C LEU A 123 6.84 -9.02 14.66
N ASP A 124 7.90 -9.44 15.34
CA ASP A 124 8.11 -9.20 16.78
C ASP A 124 8.24 -7.70 17.08
N ALA A 125 9.00 -6.96 16.27
CA ALA A 125 9.11 -5.51 16.38
C ALA A 125 7.76 -4.78 16.20
N MET A 126 6.83 -5.38 15.44
CA MET A 126 5.46 -4.88 15.31
C MET A 126 4.51 -5.40 16.41
N GLY A 127 4.93 -6.37 17.22
CA GLY A 127 4.04 -7.09 18.14
C GLY A 127 2.94 -7.84 17.39
N ALA A 128 3.26 -8.38 16.20
CA ALA A 128 2.42 -9.27 15.42
C ALA A 128 2.80 -10.73 15.71
N LYS A 129 1.82 -11.63 15.67
CA LYS A 129 2.04 -13.07 15.86
C LYS A 129 1.62 -13.80 14.59
N ALA A 130 2.40 -14.82 14.20
CA ALA A 130 2.02 -15.76 13.17
C ALA A 130 1.49 -17.04 13.82
N LEU A 131 0.33 -17.51 13.35
CA LEU A 131 -0.16 -18.85 13.65
C LEU A 131 0.12 -19.71 12.41
N VAL A 132 0.90 -20.77 12.59
CA VAL A 132 1.31 -21.66 11.49
C VAL A 132 0.66 -23.02 11.71
N THR A 133 -0.04 -23.51 10.70
CA THR A 133 -0.56 -24.87 10.66
C THR A 133 0.29 -25.68 9.69
N LEU A 134 0.84 -26.79 10.17
CA LEU A 134 1.57 -27.76 9.35
C LEU A 134 0.65 -28.95 9.09
N SER A 135 0.52 -29.34 7.82
CA SER A 135 -0.22 -30.53 7.38
C SER A 135 0.61 -31.25 6.31
N ALA A 136 0.52 -32.58 6.27
CA ALA A 136 1.24 -33.45 5.33
C ALA A 136 0.25 -34.21 4.45
#